data_AF-A0A1E5JQG7-F1
#
_entry.id   AF-A0A1E5JQG7-F1
#
_cell.length_a   1.000
_cell.length_b   1.000
_cell.length_c   1.000
_cell.angle_alpha   90.00
_cell.angle_beta   90.00
_cell.angle_gamma   90.00
#
_symmetry.space_group_name_H-M   'P 1'
#
loop_
_entity.id
_entity.type
_entity.pdbx_description
1 polymer ?
#
loop_
_entity_poly.entity_id
_entity_poly.type
_entity_poly.pdbx_seq_one_letter_code
_entity_poly.pdbx_strand_id
1 'polypeptide(L)'
;MNRFPNKLVPCILVLVSTSVFSSIPPIEINIEPNKPVVLTNTNKQALSMLCEAHLVASVKNSISIQVISGKGKFNGTTFKQGDYLVWTLTNMQQIPVLADSGTKALVTNLGTHAVKALCN
;
A
#
# COMPACT_ATOMS: atom_id res chain seq x y z
N MET A 1 -14.20 -22.57 -72.36
CA MET A 1 -14.80 -23.41 -71.31
C MET A 1 -13.76 -24.48 -70.99
N ASN A 2 -13.12 -24.61 -69.83
CA ASN A 2 -13.52 -24.37 -68.44
C ASN A 2 -12.32 -23.90 -67.58
N ARG A 3 -12.61 -23.15 -66.50
CA ARG A 3 -11.65 -22.52 -65.58
C ARG A 3 -11.12 -23.52 -64.53
N PHE A 4 -9.84 -23.37 -64.18
CA PHE A 4 -9.07 -24.03 -63.10
C PHE A 4 -8.86 -23.03 -61.93
N PRO A 5 -8.41 -23.47 -60.73
CA PRO A 5 -9.24 -23.90 -59.60
C PRO A 5 -9.21 -22.91 -58.42
N ASN A 6 -10.23 -23.02 -57.55
CA ASN A 6 -10.34 -22.28 -56.31
C ASN A 6 -9.56 -23.03 -55.21
N LYS A 7 -8.44 -22.49 -54.72
CA LYS A 7 -7.76 -22.95 -53.49
C LYS A 7 -7.79 -21.82 -52.46
N LEU A 8 -8.78 -21.88 -51.58
CA LEU A 8 -8.84 -21.04 -50.38
C LEU A 8 -7.91 -21.63 -49.31
N VAL A 9 -6.86 -20.89 -48.96
CA VAL A 9 -6.01 -21.15 -47.79
C VAL A 9 -6.41 -20.14 -46.72
N PRO A 10 -6.92 -20.57 -45.55
CA PRO A 10 -7.08 -19.66 -44.41
C PRO A 10 -5.80 -19.69 -43.57
N CYS A 11 -5.08 -18.56 -43.53
CA CYS A 11 -4.03 -18.32 -42.52
C CYS A 11 -4.70 -18.05 -41.17
N ILE A 12 -4.58 -18.99 -40.23
CA ILE A 12 -4.96 -18.78 -38.84
C ILE A 12 -3.84 -18.00 -38.16
N LEU A 13 -4.05 -16.70 -37.94
CA LEU A 13 -3.20 -15.87 -37.08
C LEU A 13 -3.60 -16.09 -35.62
N VAL A 14 -2.84 -16.92 -34.90
CA VAL A 14 -2.95 -17.05 -33.45
C VAL A 14 -2.19 -15.89 -32.81
N LEU A 15 -2.90 -14.84 -32.42
CA LEU A 15 -2.37 -13.77 -31.57
C LEU A 15 -2.25 -14.31 -30.13
N VAL A 16 -1.04 -14.74 -29.75
CA VAL A 16 -0.73 -15.08 -28.36
C VAL A 16 -0.48 -13.77 -27.62
N SER A 17 -1.53 -13.22 -27.01
CA SER A 17 -1.45 -12.04 -26.16
C SER A 17 -0.75 -12.40 -24.85
N THR A 18 0.56 -12.15 -24.75
CA THR A 18 1.28 -12.25 -23.48
C THR A 18 0.96 -11.02 -22.62
N SER A 19 -0.02 -11.16 -21.73
CA SER A 19 -0.32 -10.15 -20.71
C SER A 19 0.84 -10.04 -19.73
N VAL A 20 1.68 -9.03 -19.90
CA VAL A 20 2.70 -8.61 -18.92
C VAL A 20 1.99 -7.93 -17.75
N PHE A 21 1.65 -8.70 -16.71
CA PHE A 21 1.26 -8.15 -15.43
C PHE A 21 2.51 -7.59 -14.74
N SER A 22 2.70 -6.28 -14.81
CA SER A 22 3.71 -5.57 -14.01
C SER A 22 3.22 -5.50 -12.56
N SER A 23 3.69 -6.40 -11.69
CA SER A 23 3.46 -6.27 -10.25
C SER A 23 4.52 -5.33 -9.66
N ILE A 24 4.12 -4.13 -9.24
CA ILE A 24 4.95 -3.28 -8.39
C ILE A 24 5.10 -4.02 -7.04
N PRO A 25 6.33 -4.22 -6.53
CA PRO A 25 6.51 -4.92 -5.27
C PRO A 25 5.89 -4.11 -4.11
N PRO A 26 5.28 -4.78 -3.11
CA PRO A 26 4.71 -4.13 -1.93
C PRO A 26 5.78 -3.33 -1.18
N ILE A 27 5.39 -2.18 -0.64
CA ILE A 27 6.24 -1.39 0.25
C ILE A 27 6.19 -2.03 1.64
N GLU A 28 7.33 -2.50 2.12
CA GLU A 28 7.45 -3.02 3.47
C GLU A 28 7.91 -1.94 4.45
N ILE A 29 7.17 -1.75 5.54
CA ILE A 29 7.49 -0.80 6.61
C ILE A 29 7.66 -1.59 7.90
N ASN A 30 8.84 -1.53 8.51
CA ASN A 30 9.10 -2.14 9.81
C ASN A 30 9.18 -1.06 10.89
N ILE A 31 8.37 -1.21 11.94
CA ILE A 31 8.28 -0.26 13.06
C ILE A 31 8.68 -1.00 14.34
N GLU A 32 9.93 -0.78 14.74
CA GLU A 32 10.47 -1.36 15.97
C GLU A 32 9.79 -0.80 17.24
N PRO A 33 9.70 -1.59 18.31
CA PRO A 33 9.14 -1.15 19.60
C PRO A 33 9.79 0.14 20.10
N ASN A 34 8.95 1.12 20.46
CA ASN A 34 9.35 2.40 21.05
C ASN A 34 10.36 3.21 20.23
N LYS A 35 10.54 2.90 18.94
CA LYS A 35 11.39 3.65 18.02
C LYS A 35 10.52 4.39 17.00
N PRO A 36 10.39 5.72 17.12
CA PRO A 36 9.63 6.51 16.16
C PRO A 36 10.27 6.46 14.76
N VAL A 37 9.43 6.33 13.73
CA VAL A 37 9.81 6.35 12.32
C VAL A 37 9.06 7.48 11.61
N VAL A 38 9.77 8.26 10.80
CA VAL A 38 9.13 9.30 9.99
C VAL A 38 8.75 8.72 8.63
N LEU A 39 7.45 8.67 8.36
CA LEU A 39 6.91 8.31 7.06
C LEU A 39 6.61 9.58 6.26
N THR A 40 7.05 9.63 5.01
CA THR A 40 6.88 10.79 4.14
C THR A 40 6.30 10.36 2.80
N ASN A 41 5.23 11.01 2.34
CA ASN A 41 4.84 10.91 0.94
C ASN A 41 5.74 11.81 0.09
N THR A 42 6.75 11.22 -0.55
CA THR A 42 7.68 11.90 -1.45
C THR A 42 7.15 12.04 -2.88
N ASN A 43 6.00 11.42 -3.18
CA ASN A 43 5.37 11.54 -4.49
C ASN A 43 4.79 12.95 -4.67
N LYS A 44 4.75 13.41 -5.92
CA LYS A 44 4.13 14.71 -6.27
C LYS A 44 2.61 14.70 -6.09
N GLN A 45 1.99 13.53 -6.07
CA GLN A 45 0.55 13.32 -5.96
C GLN A 45 0.17 12.76 -4.58
N ALA A 46 -1.12 12.85 -4.25
CA ALA A 46 -1.65 12.16 -3.08
C ALA A 46 -1.49 10.65 -3.27
N LEU A 47 -1.00 10.00 -2.23
CA LEU A 47 -0.85 8.57 -2.15
C LEU A 47 -2.13 7.95 -1.59
N SER A 48 -2.57 6.84 -2.16
CA SER A 48 -3.67 6.02 -1.65
C SER A 48 -3.20 4.57 -1.64
N MET A 49 -3.06 3.97 -0.46
CA MET A 49 -2.60 2.60 -0.31
C MET A 49 -3.49 1.83 0.65
N LEU A 50 -3.52 0.51 0.47
CA LEU A 50 -4.02 -0.41 1.47
C LEU A 50 -2.84 -1.11 2.14
N CYS A 51 -2.69 -0.91 3.44
CA CYS A 51 -1.61 -1.52 4.22
C CYS A 51 -2.14 -2.68 5.07
N GLU A 52 -1.49 -3.83 5.01
CA GLU A 52 -1.75 -4.98 5.88
C GLU A 52 -0.73 -5.01 7.03
N ALA A 53 -1.20 -5.05 8.27
CA ALA A 53 -0.36 -5.07 9.46
C ALA A 53 -0.10 -6.51 9.95
N HIS A 54 1.14 -6.96 9.89
CA HIS A 54 1.60 -8.23 10.46
C HIS A 54 2.19 -8.01 11.86
N LEU A 55 1.61 -8.69 12.85
CA LEU A 55 1.85 -8.47 14.26
C LEU A 55 1.84 -9.81 15.01
N VAL A 56 2.42 -9.83 16.21
CA VAL A 56 2.22 -10.95 17.14
C VAL A 56 0.79 -10.90 17.68
N ALA A 57 -0.04 -11.89 17.34
CA ALA A 57 -1.48 -11.88 17.63
C ALA A 57 -1.82 -12.03 19.13
N SER A 58 -0.93 -12.60 19.94
CA SER A 58 -1.15 -12.85 21.37
C SER A 58 -0.92 -11.63 22.26
N VAL A 59 -0.49 -10.49 21.70
CA VAL A 59 -0.19 -9.27 22.46
C VAL A 59 -0.99 -8.08 21.93
N LYS A 60 -1.25 -7.11 22.82
CA LYS A 60 -1.84 -5.84 22.41
C LYS A 60 -0.80 -5.02 21.65
N ASN A 61 -1.07 -4.76 20.37
CA ASN A 61 -0.23 -3.93 19.52
C ASN A 61 -0.90 -2.58 19.34
N SER A 62 -0.18 -1.48 19.54
CA SER A 62 -0.72 -0.15 19.31
C SER A 62 0.38 0.74 18.73
N ILE A 63 -0.03 1.65 17.85
CA ILE A 63 0.86 2.66 17.29
C ILE A 63 0.33 4.04 17.68
N SER A 64 1.22 5.01 17.82
CA SER A 64 0.87 6.41 17.78
C SER A 64 1.25 7.00 16.44
N ILE A 65 0.41 7.89 15.92
CA ILE A 65 0.64 8.65 14.70
C ILE A 65 0.56 10.13 15.06
N GLN A 66 1.60 10.89 14.73
CA GLN A 66 1.62 12.35 14.85
C GLN A 66 1.91 12.95 13.49
N VAL A 67 1.04 13.82 12.97
CA VAL A 67 1.30 14.48 11.68
C VAL A 67 2.21 15.69 11.90
N ILE A 68 3.43 15.60 11.37
CA ILE A 68 4.44 16.66 11.45
C ILE A 68 4.09 17.80 10.48
N SER A 69 3.65 17.45 9.27
CA SER A 69 3.26 18.40 8.23
C SER A 69 2.31 17.77 7.22
N GLY A 70 1.47 18.58 6.58
CA GLY A 70 0.52 18.11 5.56
C GLY A 70 -0.78 17.57 6.16
N LYS A 71 -1.45 16.68 5.42
CA LYS A 71 -2.74 16.10 5.78
C LYS A 71 -2.98 14.77 5.07
N GLY A 72 -3.87 13.97 5.63
CA GLY A 72 -4.17 12.65 5.08
C GLY A 72 -5.34 11.98 5.79
N LYS A 73 -5.52 10.69 5.52
CA LYS A 73 -6.46 9.84 6.25
C LYS A 73 -5.79 8.53 6.64
N PHE A 74 -6.07 8.08 7.85
CA PHE A 74 -5.66 6.77 8.35
C PHE A 74 -6.91 6.04 8.84
N ASN A 75 -7.21 4.88 8.25
CA ASN A 75 -8.41 4.10 8.53
C ASN A 75 -9.71 4.93 8.51
N GLY A 76 -9.86 5.80 7.50
CA GLY A 76 -11.00 6.71 7.35
C GLY A 76 -10.98 7.97 8.22
N THR A 77 -10.13 8.02 9.26
CA THR A 77 -9.97 9.21 10.11
C THR A 77 -9.06 10.22 9.44
N THR A 78 -9.50 11.47 9.32
CA THR A 78 -8.71 12.54 8.69
C THR A 78 -7.75 13.17 9.68
N PHE A 79 -6.51 13.40 9.25
CA PHE A 79 -5.47 14.04 10.02
C PHE A 79 -4.92 15.27 9.30
N LYS A 80 -4.55 16.28 10.06
CA LYS A 80 -3.78 17.46 9.63
C LYS A 80 -2.60 17.67 10.55
N GLN A 81 -1.68 18.54 10.15
CA GLN A 81 -0.53 18.93 10.94
C GLN A 81 -0.89 19.23 12.41
N GLY A 82 -0.11 18.66 13.32
CA GLY A 82 -0.28 18.77 14.77
C GLY A 82 -1.21 17.71 15.37
N ASP A 83 -2.04 17.04 14.55
CA ASP A 83 -2.92 15.99 15.06
C ASP A 83 -2.13 14.78 15.54
N TYR A 84 -2.69 14.11 16.54
CA TYR A 84 -2.15 12.94 17.18
C TYR A 84 -3.24 11.89 17.39
N LEU A 85 -2.93 10.62 17.16
CA LEU A 85 -3.82 9.48 17.39
C LEU A 85 -3.01 8.31 17.95
N VAL A 86 -3.62 7.56 18.87
CA VAL A 86 -3.21 6.20 19.20
C VAL A 86 -4.21 5.22 18.60
N TRP A 87 -3.72 4.24 17.86
CA TRP A 87 -4.53 3.22 17.22
C TRP A 87 -4.08 1.82 17.65
N THR A 88 -5.03 0.98 18.07
CA THR A 88 -4.77 -0.43 18.37
C THR A 88 -4.90 -1.25 17.10
N LEU A 89 -3.87 -2.04 16.81
CA LEU A 89 -3.77 -2.86 15.61
C LEU A 89 -4.05 -4.33 15.94
N THR A 90 -4.65 -5.03 14.97
CA THR A 90 -4.84 -6.48 15.00
C THR A 90 -4.03 -7.14 13.87
N ASN A 91 -3.62 -8.39 14.05
CA ASN A 91 -2.80 -9.08 13.05
C ASN A 91 -3.58 -9.27 11.75
N MET A 92 -2.91 -9.07 10.62
CA MET A 92 -3.47 -9.04 9.25
C MET A 92 -4.55 -7.97 9.05
N GLN A 93 -4.58 -6.94 9.89
CA GLN A 93 -5.53 -5.85 9.72
C GLN A 93 -5.21 -5.05 8.46
N GLN A 94 -6.22 -4.86 7.61
CA GLN A 94 -6.14 -3.98 6.46
C GLN A 94 -6.51 -2.54 6.83
N ILE A 95 -5.67 -1.60 6.43
CA ILE A 95 -5.74 -0.21 6.85
C ILE A 95 -5.59 0.68 5.60
N PRO A 96 -6.66 1.37 5.18
CA PRO A 96 -6.55 2.34 4.10
C PRO A 96 -5.80 3.59 4.59
N VAL A 97 -4.80 3.99 3.83
CA VAL A 97 -3.96 5.16 4.10
C VAL A 97 -3.99 6.10 2.91
N LEU A 98 -4.33 7.36 3.18
CA LEU A 98 -4.28 8.45 2.22
C LEU A 98 -3.32 9.51 2.75
N ALA A 99 -2.42 10.01 1.92
CA ALA A 99 -1.49 11.06 2.32
C ALA A 99 -1.28 12.03 1.17
N ASP A 100 -1.55 13.32 1.39
CA ASP A 100 -1.28 14.33 0.38
C ASP A 100 0.23 14.43 0.11
N SER A 101 0.59 14.95 -1.06
CA SER A 101 1.98 15.20 -1.45
C SER A 101 2.74 15.97 -0.37
N GLY A 102 3.91 15.48 0.01
CA GLY A 102 4.75 16.10 1.04
C GLY A 102 4.28 15.91 2.49
N THR A 103 3.22 15.12 2.74
CA THR A 103 2.77 14.81 4.10
C THR A 103 3.83 14.01 4.85
N LYS A 104 4.08 14.39 6.10
CA LYS A 104 5.02 13.72 7.00
C LYS A 104 4.33 13.33 8.30
N ALA A 105 4.50 12.09 8.71
CA ALA A 105 3.97 11.58 9.97
C ALA A 105 5.07 10.87 10.76
N LEU A 106 5.12 11.13 12.06
CA LEU A 106 5.89 10.35 13.01
C LEU A 106 5.02 9.19 13.49
N VAL A 107 5.45 7.96 13.23
CA VAL A 107 4.75 6.76 13.67
C VAL A 107 5.62 6.04 14.68
N THR A 108 5.06 5.75 15.86
CA THR A 108 5.77 5.05 16.93
C THR A 108 4.98 3.81 17.31
N ASN A 109 5.66 2.67 17.36
CA ASN A 109 5.10 1.46 17.94
C ASN A 109 5.15 1.55 19.46
N LEU A 110 3.97 1.55 20.10
CA LEU A 110 3.80 1.57 21.55
C LEU A 110 3.72 0.16 22.16
N GLY A 111 3.81 -0.87 21.32
CA GLY A 111 3.86 -2.27 21.73
C GLY A 111 5.27 -2.75 22.08
N THR A 112 5.37 -4.02 22.45
CA THR A 112 6.63 -4.69 22.84
C THR A 112 7.28 -5.48 21.70
N HIS A 113 6.57 -5.66 20.58
CA HIS A 113 7.02 -6.45 19.43
C HIS A 113 6.98 -5.60 18.16
N ALA A 114 7.85 -5.89 17.20
CA ALA A 114 7.89 -5.16 15.94
C ALA A 114 6.56 -5.28 15.16
N VAL A 115 6.21 -4.20 14.47
CA VAL A 115 5.06 -4.15 13.55
C VAL A 115 5.60 -4.09 12.13
N LYS A 116 5.20 -5.04 11.29
CA LYS A 116 5.49 -5.01 9.86
C LYS A 116 4.23 -4.63 9.11
N ALA A 117 4.28 -3.61 8.27
CA ALA A 117 3.18 -3.25 7.37
C ALA A 117 3.58 -3.50 5.91
N LEU A 118 2.69 -4.11 5.14
CA LEU A 118 2.83 -4.33 3.70
C LEU A 118 1.81 -3.45 2.97
N CYS A 119 2.27 -2.48 2.18
CA CYS A 119 1.40 -1.52 1.50
C CYS A 119 1.46 -1.66 -0.02
N ASN A 120 0.29 -1.65 -0.67
CA ASN A 120 0.09 -1.70 -2.12
C ASN A 120 -0.63 -0.47 -2.64
#